data_AF-A0A1X1BDG8-F1
#
_entry.id   AF-A0A1X1BDG8-F1
#
_cell.length_a   1.000
_cell.length_b   1.000
_cell.length_c   1.000
_cell.angle_alpha   90.00
_cell.angle_beta   90.00
_cell.angle_gamma   90.00
#
_symmetry.space_group_name_H-M   'P 1'
#
loop_
_entity.id
_entity.type
_entity.pdbx_description
1 polymer ?
#
loop_
_entity_poly.entity_id
_entity_poly.type
_entity_poly.pdbx_seq_one_letter_code
_entity_poly.pdbx_strand_id
1 'polypeptide(L)'
;MDLLSTPIDIPIGRSAKGRRSFPIAFRIAFLQRWDLAVQRGAKTQLMREYNLTRATVREWLEARESGAFSDSMVAAAAKTRDRMDSQDRAELARLRAKVARLEKKNDQSEAALEIMGKAFELLDGITKSSTQDEGPQIPPALMSAEQYQAWLKRHHLS
;
A
#
# COMPACT_ATOMS: atom_id res chain seq x y z
N MET A 1 -0.38 -18.05 33.66
CA MET A 1 -0.43 -16.57 33.76
C MET A 1 -1.53 -16.22 34.74
N ASP A 2 -1.21 -15.45 35.78
CA ASP A 2 -2.15 -15.13 36.85
C ASP A 2 -2.97 -13.88 36.49
N LEU A 3 -4.17 -14.10 35.94
CA LEU A 3 -5.05 -13.03 35.44
C LEU A 3 -5.55 -12.07 36.54
N LEU A 4 -5.36 -12.40 37.81
CA LEU A 4 -5.73 -11.55 38.95
C LEU A 4 -4.76 -10.39 39.17
N SER A 5 -3.46 -10.61 38.90
CA SER A 5 -2.40 -9.62 39.11
C SER A 5 -2.11 -8.74 37.90
N THR A 6 -2.58 -9.12 36.71
CA THR A 6 -2.38 -8.31 35.50
C THR A 6 -3.35 -7.11 35.47
N PRO A 7 -2.85 -5.87 35.40
CA PRO A 7 -3.73 -4.71 35.25
C PRO A 7 -4.42 -4.75 33.87
N ILE A 8 -5.68 -4.30 33.83
CA ILE A 8 -6.43 -4.13 32.58
C ILE A 8 -5.83 -2.96 31.79
N ASP A 9 -5.06 -3.27 30.75
CA ASP A 9 -4.37 -2.30 29.88
C ASP A 9 -5.28 -1.71 28.78
N ILE A 10 -6.57 -1.53 29.09
CA ILE A 10 -7.54 -0.98 28.14
C ILE A 10 -7.81 0.46 28.54
N PRO A 11 -7.48 1.46 27.68
CA PRO A 11 -7.59 2.86 28.05
C PRO A 11 -9.05 3.24 28.31
N ILE A 12 -9.30 3.85 29.48
CA ILE A 12 -10.60 4.38 29.82
C ILE A 12 -10.79 5.71 29.08
N GLY A 13 -11.84 5.79 28.26
CA GLY A 13 -12.13 6.97 27.44
C GLY A 13 -12.91 8.05 28.16
N ARG A 14 -13.31 9.07 27.40
CA ARG A 14 -14.25 10.11 27.83
C ARG A 14 -15.42 10.19 26.85
N SER A 15 -16.61 10.49 27.37
CA SER A 15 -17.78 10.78 26.54
C SER A 15 -17.65 12.18 25.91
N ALA A 16 -18.49 12.49 24.93
CA ALA A 16 -18.57 13.82 24.32
C ALA A 16 -18.81 14.95 25.35
N LYS A 17 -19.41 14.63 26.50
CA LYS A 17 -19.64 15.56 27.61
C LYS A 17 -18.50 15.54 28.66
N GLY A 18 -17.34 14.97 28.33
CA GLY A 18 -16.15 14.92 29.19
C GLY A 18 -16.20 13.92 30.35
N ARG A 19 -17.30 13.18 30.52
CA ARG A 19 -17.47 12.18 31.60
C ARG A 19 -16.65 10.94 31.30
N ARG A 20 -16.15 10.27 32.34
CA ARG A 20 -15.42 9.00 32.19
C ARG A 20 -16.31 7.97 31.47
N SER A 21 -15.77 7.32 30.45
CA SER A 21 -16.47 6.33 29.63
C SER A 21 -15.68 5.04 29.59
N PHE A 22 -16.33 3.92 29.92
CA PHE A 22 -15.71 2.60 29.93
C PHE A 22 -16.02 1.88 28.62
N PRO A 23 -15.01 1.60 27.78
CA PRO A 23 -15.18 0.80 26.57
C PRO A 23 -15.73 -0.59 26.90
N ILE A 24 -16.46 -1.20 25.97
CA ILE A 24 -17.03 -2.54 26.16
C ILE A 24 -15.96 -3.58 26.49
N ALA A 25 -14.80 -3.51 25.83
CA ALA A 25 -13.65 -4.38 26.10
C ALA A 25 -13.14 -4.26 27.55
N PHE A 26 -13.09 -3.03 28.08
CA PHE A 26 -12.71 -2.82 29.48
C PHE A 26 -13.71 -3.47 30.43
N ARG A 27 -15.02 -3.32 30.17
CA ARG A 27 -16.07 -3.91 31.01
C ARG A 27 -15.97 -5.43 31.03
N ILE A 28 -15.74 -6.06 29.88
CA ILE A 28 -15.57 -7.52 29.76
C ILE A 28 -14.35 -7.99 30.55
N ALA A 29 -13.18 -7.37 30.37
CA ALA A 29 -11.96 -7.70 31.10
C ALA A 29 -12.13 -7.52 32.62
N PHE A 30 -12.83 -6.45 33.03
CA PHE A 30 -13.15 -6.22 34.44
C PHE A 30 -14.05 -7.32 35.01
N LEU A 31 -15.10 -7.72 34.29
CA LEU A 31 -16.01 -8.78 34.74
C LEU A 31 -15.31 -10.16 34.82
N GLN A 32 -14.36 -10.45 33.94
CA GLN A 32 -13.53 -11.66 34.04
C GLN A 32 -12.70 -11.66 35.34
N ARG A 33 -12.03 -10.55 35.66
CA ARG A 33 -11.30 -10.42 36.95
C ARG A 33 -12.23 -10.43 38.14
N TRP A 34 -13.43 -9.87 38.01
CA TRP A 34 -14.47 -9.90 39.04
C TRP A 34 -14.91 -11.34 39.37
N ASP A 35 -15.08 -12.19 38.36
CA ASP A 35 -15.47 -13.59 38.57
C ASP A 35 -14.32 -14.40 39.24
N LEU A 36 -13.06 -14.09 38.88
CA LEU A 36 -11.88 -14.72 39.50
C LEU A 36 -11.60 -14.23 40.93
N ALA A 37 -12.15 -13.08 41.34
CA ALA A 37 -11.94 -12.48 42.65
C ALA A 37 -12.73 -13.21 43.76
N VAL A 38 -12.26 -14.39 44.15
CA VAL A 38 -12.89 -15.26 45.16
C VAL A 38 -12.49 -14.91 46.61
N GLN A 39 -11.30 -14.31 46.79
CA GLN A 39 -10.78 -13.97 48.13
C GLN A 39 -11.60 -12.86 48.82
N ARG A 40 -11.70 -12.93 50.15
CA ARG A 40 -12.43 -11.92 50.94
C ARG A 40 -11.82 -10.54 50.69
N GLY A 41 -12.65 -9.60 50.23
CA GLY A 41 -12.23 -8.22 49.96
C GLY A 41 -11.61 -7.97 48.58
N ALA A 42 -11.30 -9.01 47.78
CA ALA A 42 -10.69 -8.85 46.47
C ALA A 42 -11.57 -8.03 45.51
N LYS A 43 -12.89 -8.26 45.51
CA LYS A 43 -13.85 -7.47 44.72
C LYS A 43 -13.86 -5.99 45.12
N THR A 44 -13.74 -5.69 46.41
CA THR A 44 -13.67 -4.32 46.92
C THR A 44 -12.37 -3.63 46.52
N GLN A 45 -11.25 -4.36 46.60
CA GLN A 45 -9.94 -3.86 46.16
C GLN A 45 -9.96 -3.58 44.64
N LEU A 46 -10.47 -4.52 43.84
CA LEU A 46 -10.58 -4.40 42.38
C LEU A 46 -11.45 -3.18 41.98
N MET A 47 -12.56 -2.95 42.68
CA MET A 47 -13.37 -1.73 42.44
C MET A 47 -12.60 -0.45 42.76
N ARG A 48 -11.81 -0.43 43.84
CA ARG A 48 -11.01 0.76 44.22
C ARG A 48 -9.90 1.04 43.21
N GLU A 49 -9.24 0.00 42.71
CA GLU A 49 -8.18 0.10 41.68
C GLU A 49 -8.66 0.86 40.44
N TYR A 50 -9.89 0.59 39.98
CA TYR A 50 -10.48 1.26 38.82
C TYR A 50 -11.45 2.40 39.18
N ASN A 51 -11.51 2.77 40.47
CA ASN A 51 -12.43 3.76 41.02
C ASN A 51 -13.90 3.55 40.59
N LEU A 52 -14.37 2.29 40.64
CA LEU A 52 -15.71 1.87 40.24
C LEU A 52 -16.63 1.79 41.45
N THR A 53 -17.88 2.21 41.27
CA THR A 53 -18.94 2.05 42.27
C THR A 53 -19.68 0.73 42.08
N ARG A 54 -20.21 0.19 43.17
CA ARG A 54 -20.98 -1.06 43.18
C ARG A 54 -22.17 -1.04 42.23
N ALA A 55 -22.83 0.12 42.08
CA ALA A 55 -23.95 0.29 41.16
C ALA A 55 -23.52 0.08 39.69
N THR A 56 -22.38 0.64 39.29
CA THR A 56 -21.82 0.46 37.94
C THR A 56 -21.46 -1.00 37.66
N VAL A 57 -20.86 -1.69 38.64
CA VAL A 57 -20.53 -3.11 38.46
C VAL A 57 -21.79 -3.96 38.36
N ARG A 58 -22.84 -3.66 39.14
CA ARG A 58 -24.13 -4.34 39.06
C ARG A 58 -24.76 -4.20 37.67
N GLU A 59 -24.80 -2.97 37.14
CA GLU A 59 -25.31 -2.70 35.79
C GLU A 59 -24.57 -3.53 34.73
N TRP A 60 -23.25 -3.70 34.87
CA TRP A 60 -22.47 -4.52 33.93
C TRP A 60 -22.74 -6.00 34.06
N LEU A 61 -22.99 -6.50 35.28
CA LEU A 61 -23.39 -7.90 35.49
C LEU A 61 -24.75 -8.18 34.85
N GLU A 62 -25.73 -7.29 35.06
CA GLU A 62 -27.06 -7.38 34.45
C GLU A 62 -26.98 -7.28 32.91
N ALA A 63 -26.15 -6.37 32.38
CA ALA A 63 -25.91 -6.24 30.94
C ALA A 63 -25.21 -7.47 30.34
N ARG A 64 -24.37 -8.17 31.11
CA ARG A 64 -23.78 -9.45 30.70
C ARG A 64 -24.81 -10.56 30.67
N GLU A 65 -25.61 -10.68 31.73
CA GLU A 65 -26.64 -11.73 31.87
C GLU A 65 -27.76 -11.59 30.83
N SER A 66 -28.13 -10.36 30.48
CA SER A 66 -29.11 -10.07 29.43
C SER A 66 -28.57 -10.19 28.00
N GLY A 67 -27.25 -10.41 27.82
CA GLY A 67 -26.63 -10.49 26.49
C GLY A 67 -26.39 -9.14 25.81
N ALA A 68 -26.69 -8.02 26.46
CA ALA A 68 -26.59 -6.67 25.87
C ALA A 68 -25.16 -6.31 25.38
N PHE A 69 -24.12 -6.94 25.94
CA PHE A 69 -22.74 -6.78 25.46
C PHE A 69 -22.54 -7.39 24.07
N SER A 70 -23.10 -8.57 23.82
CA SER A 70 -23.06 -9.23 22.52
C SER A 70 -23.79 -8.39 21.48
N ASP A 71 -25.00 -7.92 21.81
CA ASP A 71 -25.79 -7.05 20.93
C ASP A 71 -25.07 -5.74 20.60
N SER A 72 -24.42 -5.14 21.60
CA SER A 72 -23.63 -3.92 21.42
C SER A 72 -22.43 -4.14 20.50
N MET A 73 -21.75 -5.29 20.60
CA MET A 73 -20.64 -5.64 19.69
C MET A 73 -21.14 -5.89 18.26
N VAL A 74 -22.27 -6.59 18.09
CA VAL A 74 -22.88 -6.85 16.78
C VAL A 74 -23.32 -5.54 16.12
N ALA A 75 -23.97 -4.64 16.87
CA ALA A 75 -24.37 -3.32 16.39
C ALA A 75 -23.16 -2.46 16.00
N ALA A 76 -22.08 -2.49 16.78
CA ALA A 76 -20.84 -1.81 16.45
C ALA A 76 -20.20 -2.37 15.16
N ALA A 77 -20.15 -3.69 14.99
CA ALA A 77 -19.65 -4.33 13.79
C ALA A 77 -20.48 -3.97 12.54
N ALA A 78 -21.81 -3.97 12.66
CA ALA A 78 -22.71 -3.57 11.58
C ALA A 78 -22.49 -2.11 11.15
N LYS A 79 -22.32 -1.19 12.12
CA LYS A 79 -22.06 0.23 11.86
C LYS A 79 -20.71 0.48 11.19
N THR A 80 -19.67 -0.29 11.56
CA THR A 80 -18.35 -0.20 10.94
C THR A 80 -18.37 -0.73 9.51
N ARG A 81 -19.05 -1.86 9.26
CA ARG A 81 -19.20 -2.44 7.92
C ARG A 81 -19.86 -1.45 6.95
N ASP A 82 -20.92 -0.78 7.38
CA ASP A 82 -21.68 0.15 6.54
C ASP A 82 -20.86 1.39 6.12
N ARG A 83 -20.02 1.89 7.04
CA ARG A 83 -19.10 3.02 6.75
C ARG A 83 -17.93 2.62 5.87
N MET A 84 -17.35 1.45 6.12
CA MET A 84 -16.19 0.94 5.40
C MET A 84 -16.57 0.59 3.96
N ASP A 85 -17.72 -0.07 3.73
CA ASP A 85 -18.20 -0.42 2.38
C ASP A 85 -18.40 0.81 1.46
N SER A 86 -18.82 1.97 1.99
CA SER A 86 -18.94 3.18 1.17
C SER A 86 -17.59 3.81 0.79
N GLN A 87 -16.62 3.83 1.71
CA GLN A 87 -15.30 4.42 1.47
C GLN A 87 -14.44 3.50 0.59
N ASP A 88 -14.43 2.20 0.90
CA ASP A 88 -13.66 1.19 0.18
C ASP A 88 -14.10 1.08 -1.28
N ARG A 89 -15.42 1.15 -1.56
CA ARG A 89 -15.92 1.15 -2.95
C ARG A 89 -15.43 2.36 -3.74
N ALA A 90 -15.39 3.54 -3.11
CA ALA A 90 -14.93 4.77 -3.75
C ALA A 90 -13.42 4.73 -4.01
N GLU A 91 -12.63 4.21 -3.07
CA GLU A 91 -11.18 4.05 -3.24
C GLU A 91 -10.84 3.01 -4.31
N LEU A 92 -11.54 1.89 -4.32
CA LEU A 92 -11.36 0.83 -5.31
C LEU A 92 -11.71 1.30 -6.72
N ALA A 93 -12.75 2.12 -6.88
CA ALA A 93 -13.06 2.77 -8.16
C ALA A 93 -11.96 3.74 -8.61
N ARG A 94 -11.42 4.55 -7.69
CA ARG A 94 -10.30 5.48 -7.97
C ARG A 94 -9.03 4.73 -8.37
N LEU A 95 -8.71 3.65 -7.64
CA LEU A 95 -7.53 2.82 -7.92
C LEU A 95 -7.63 2.16 -9.29
N ARG A 96 -8.78 1.61 -9.66
CA ARG A 96 -9.02 1.04 -11.00
C ARG A 96 -8.85 2.10 -12.11
N ALA A 97 -9.39 3.29 -11.92
CA ALA A 97 -9.22 4.38 -12.87
C ALA A 97 -7.74 4.81 -13.02
N LYS A 98 -6.98 4.77 -11.92
CA LYS A 98 -5.55 5.07 -11.93
C LYS A 98 -4.75 3.99 -12.66
N VAL A 99 -5.04 2.72 -12.41
CA VAL A 99 -4.41 1.58 -13.10
C VAL A 99 -4.64 1.67 -14.61
N ALA A 100 -5.88 1.82 -15.06
CA ALA A 100 -6.20 1.94 -16.48
C ALA A 100 -5.47 3.13 -17.16
N ARG A 101 -5.31 4.25 -16.45
CA ARG A 101 -4.54 5.40 -16.97
C ARG A 101 -3.05 5.12 -17.05
N LEU A 102 -2.49 4.39 -16.08
CA LEU A 102 -1.07 4.04 -16.05
C LEU A 102 -0.74 3.00 -17.12
N GLU A 103 -1.59 2.00 -17.31
CA GLU A 103 -1.46 1.02 -18.39
C GLU A 103 -1.43 1.72 -19.76
N LYS A 104 -2.37 2.63 -20.03
CA LYS A 104 -2.37 3.42 -21.27
C LYS A 104 -1.08 4.23 -21.48
N LYS A 105 -0.49 4.76 -20.41
CA LYS A 105 0.79 5.49 -20.51
C LYS A 105 1.95 4.54 -20.76
N ASN A 106 1.91 3.34 -20.20
CA ASN A 106 2.91 2.32 -20.45
C ASN A 106 2.87 1.90 -21.92
N ASP A 107 1.69 1.59 -22.46
CA ASP A 107 1.50 1.23 -23.87
C ASP A 107 2.04 2.32 -24.82
N GLN A 108 1.78 3.59 -24.50
CA GLN A 108 2.31 4.73 -25.27
C GLN A 108 3.83 4.82 -25.21
N SER A 109 4.42 4.51 -24.05
CA SER A 109 5.88 4.55 -23.87
C SER A 109 6.56 3.39 -24.61
N GLU A 110 5.97 2.19 -24.56
CA GLU A 110 6.44 1.02 -25.31
C GLU A 110 6.38 1.27 -26.82
N ALA A 111 5.30 1.86 -27.33
CA ALA A 111 5.19 2.24 -28.74
C ALA A 111 6.26 3.27 -29.15
N ALA A 112 6.56 4.24 -28.29
CA ALA A 112 7.62 5.22 -28.55
C ALA A 112 9.02 4.56 -28.61
N LEU A 113 9.29 3.59 -27.71
CA LEU A 113 10.54 2.82 -27.73
C LEU A 113 10.67 1.99 -29.01
N GLU A 114 9.59 1.37 -29.48
CA GLU A 114 9.59 0.61 -30.74
C GLU A 114 9.91 1.49 -31.95
N ILE A 115 9.28 2.68 -32.03
CA ILE A 115 9.56 3.65 -33.11
C ILE A 115 11.02 4.10 -33.06
N MET A 116 11.56 4.37 -31.87
CA MET A 116 12.95 4.80 -31.73
C MET A 116 13.94 3.68 -32.09
N GLY A 117 13.61 2.43 -31.77
CA GLY A 117 14.37 1.26 -32.22
C GLY A 117 14.42 1.16 -33.75
N LYS A 118 13.26 1.28 -34.43
CA LYS A 118 13.19 1.28 -35.90
C LYS A 118 13.96 2.43 -36.54
N ALA A 119 13.92 3.62 -35.94
CA ALA A 119 14.69 4.77 -36.41
C ALA A 119 16.21 4.53 -36.27
N PHE A 120 16.64 3.91 -35.17
CA PHE A 120 18.04 3.55 -34.98
C PHE A 120 18.51 2.51 -36.00
N GLU A 121 17.71 1.47 -36.28
CA GLU A 121 18.01 0.48 -37.32
C GLU A 121 18.16 1.12 -38.71
N LEU A 122 17.30 2.08 -39.06
CA LEU A 122 17.40 2.83 -40.31
C LEU A 122 18.71 3.65 -40.40
N LEU A 123 19.09 4.33 -39.32
CA LEU A 123 20.33 5.13 -39.27
C LEU A 123 21.59 4.27 -39.36
N ASP A 124 21.59 3.11 -38.70
CA ASP A 124 22.68 2.13 -38.79
C ASP A 124 22.79 1.57 -40.23
N GLY A 125 21.67 1.29 -40.88
CA GLY A 125 21.62 0.90 -42.29
C GLY A 125 22.23 1.94 -43.24
N ILE A 126 21.87 3.22 -43.07
CA ILE A 126 22.43 4.33 -43.86
C ILE A 126 23.95 4.42 -43.61
N THR A 127 24.38 4.40 -42.35
CA THR A 127 25.81 4.53 -42.00
C THR A 127 26.65 3.39 -42.57
N LYS A 128 26.16 2.15 -42.50
CA LYS A 128 26.80 0.97 -43.11
C LYS A 128 26.89 1.08 -44.62
N SER A 129 25.82 1.56 -45.28
CA SER A 129 25.85 1.79 -46.73
C SER A 129 26.84 2.89 -47.14
N SER A 130 26.93 3.99 -46.39
CA SER A 130 27.91 5.07 -46.65
C SER A 130 29.36 4.63 -46.44
N THR A 131 29.63 3.77 -45.45
CA THR A 131 31.01 3.28 -45.19
C THR A 131 31.44 2.16 -46.13
N GLN A 132 30.51 1.44 -46.77
CA GLN A 132 30.85 0.43 -47.78
C GLN A 132 31.33 1.04 -49.11
N ASP A 133 31.01 2.31 -49.39
CA ASP A 133 31.39 2.98 -50.65
C ASP A 133 32.68 3.83 -50.54
N GLU A 134 33.18 4.10 -49.33
CA GLU A 134 34.36 4.94 -49.11
C GLU A 134 35.55 4.15 -48.52
N GLY A 135 36.35 3.54 -49.40
CA GLY A 135 37.76 3.30 -49.09
C GLY A 135 38.52 4.62 -48.98
N PRO A 136 39.68 4.69 -48.31
CA PRO A 136 40.41 5.94 -48.09
C PRO A 136 40.62 6.69 -49.41
N GLN A 137 39.86 7.78 -49.61
CA GLN A 137 39.99 8.64 -50.77
C GLN A 137 41.23 9.49 -50.60
N ILE A 138 42.39 8.89 -50.89
CA ILE A 138 43.58 9.66 -51.20
C ILE A 138 43.23 10.49 -52.43
N PRO A 139 43.32 11.83 -52.38
CA PRO A 139 43.07 12.66 -53.56
C PRO A 139 43.93 12.17 -54.73
N PRO A 140 43.43 12.10 -55.97
CA PRO A 140 44.20 11.57 -57.10
C PRO A 140 45.56 12.26 -57.30
N ALA A 141 45.64 13.54 -56.92
CA ALA A 141 46.87 14.33 -56.93
C ALA A 141 47.96 13.86 -55.93
N LEU A 142 47.58 13.03 -54.95
CA LEU A 142 48.46 12.48 -53.91
C LEU A 142 48.66 10.96 -54.05
N MET A 143 48.13 10.35 -55.11
CA MET A 143 48.33 8.93 -55.40
C MET A 143 49.68 8.69 -56.07
N SER A 144 50.33 7.56 -55.76
CA SER A 144 51.43 7.08 -56.59
C SER A 144 50.92 6.68 -57.99
N ALA A 145 51.81 6.61 -58.98
CA ALA A 145 51.43 6.33 -60.38
C ALA A 145 50.65 5.01 -60.54
N GLU A 146 51.02 3.97 -59.80
CA GLU A 146 50.32 2.67 -59.82
C GLU A 146 48.92 2.77 -59.18
N GLN A 147 48.79 3.54 -58.10
CA GLN A 147 47.51 3.77 -57.43
C GLN A 147 46.56 4.59 -58.30
N TYR A 148 47.06 5.58 -59.05
CA TYR A 148 46.26 6.37 -59.98
C TYR A 148 45.75 5.54 -61.16
N GLN A 149 46.55 4.63 -61.72
CA GLN A 149 46.08 3.73 -62.77
C GLN A 149 45.01 2.75 -62.28
N ALA A 150 45.12 2.25 -61.04
CA ALA A 150 44.08 1.42 -60.44
C ALA A 150 42.79 2.22 -60.21
N TRP A 151 42.89 3.48 -59.81
CA TRP A 151 41.76 4.40 -59.66
C TRP A 151 41.06 4.69 -60.99
N LEU A 152 41.81 4.99 -62.07
CA LEU A 152 41.26 5.20 -63.40
C LEU A 152 40.51 3.97 -63.94
N LYS A 153 41.05 2.76 -63.74
CA LYS A 153 40.38 1.50 -64.11
C LYS A 153 39.10 1.28 -63.30
N ARG A 154 39.15 1.53 -61.99
CA ARG A 154 37.98 1.39 -61.09
C ARG A 154 36.85 2.35 -61.45
N HIS A 155 37.16 3.56 -61.89
CA HIS A 155 36.18 4.58 -62.30
C HIS A 155 35.87 4.58 -63.81
N HIS A 156 36.48 3.67 -64.58
CA HIS A 156 36.25 3.52 -66.02
C HIS A 156 36.57 4.81 -66.80
N LEU A 157 37.59 5.53 -66.33
CA LEU A 157 38.09 6.78 -66.89
C LEU A 157 39.35 6.56 -67.77
N SER A 158 39.67 5.30 -68.06
CA SER A 158 40.84 4.84 -68.83
C SER A 158 40.43 4.22 -70.15
#